data_AF-G0QMT5-F1
#
_entry.id   AF-G0QMT5-F1
#
_cell.length_a   1.000
_cell.length_b   1.000
_cell.length_c   1.000
_cell.angle_alpha   90.00
_cell.angle_beta   90.00
_cell.angle_gamma   90.00
#
_symmetry.space_group_name_H-M   'P 1'
#
loop_
_entity.id
_entity.type
_entity.pdbx_description
1 polymer ?
#
loop_
_entity_poly.entity_id
_entity_poly.type
_entity_poly.pdbx_seq_one_letter_code
_entity_poly.pdbx_strand_id
1 'polypeptide(L)'
;MLDPNNLLRGYALNNLAVACWWHKHPNFRDLEDAEESDGEQGDETKYHNSQLKLKESDYSSEQVEADFDNTIPLFKKALWYIQNVNEIEDKEKQKDLNILLDQDNIIPEEHQKFDPTENQILLKNKQCGIPLLNIQEFLFHTCPDLKTDAMFWFKYGLKFFEQIDPVNIDRFLITLGVFCNNYNEHGRAEQLFKKTLEIIGDNDNYNKVLCLQIYGNMLLKNLAREHEGQQLIAKAHELSQQLPFWFNKINHICIPKIELQ
;
A
#
# COMPACT_ATOMS: atom_id res chain seq x y z
N MET A 1 23.44 13.92 11.69
CA MET A 1 22.38 14.75 11.10
C MET A 1 22.26 14.27 9.66
N LEU A 2 21.11 13.76 9.22
CA LEU A 2 20.95 13.14 7.89
C LEU A 2 21.31 14.16 6.79
N ASP A 3 22.04 13.75 5.76
CA ASP A 3 22.19 14.56 4.54
C ASP A 3 20.78 14.84 3.97
N PRO A 4 20.31 16.10 3.98
CA PRO A 4 18.98 16.45 3.49
C PRO A 4 18.77 15.98 2.05
N ASN A 5 19.84 15.85 1.28
CA ASN A 5 19.78 15.38 -0.10
C ASN A 5 19.41 13.89 -0.19
N ASN A 6 19.86 13.04 0.73
CA ASN A 6 19.53 11.61 0.68
C ASN A 6 18.05 11.37 1.00
N LEU A 7 17.51 12.05 2.02
CA LEU A 7 16.09 11.94 2.32
C LEU A 7 15.21 12.42 1.16
N LEU A 8 15.54 13.58 0.57
CA LEU A 8 14.82 14.11 -0.59
C LEU A 8 14.92 13.20 -1.81
N ARG A 9 16.09 12.60 -2.08
CA ARG A 9 16.27 11.60 -3.14
C ARG A 9 15.36 10.40 -2.92
N GLY A 10 15.32 9.90 -1.68
CA GLY A 10 14.44 8.80 -1.32
C GLY A 10 12.96 9.12 -1.55
N TYR A 11 12.51 10.30 -1.14
CA TYR A 11 11.14 10.75 -1.40
C TYR A 11 10.84 10.89 -2.89
N ALA A 12 11.75 11.48 -3.66
CA ALA A 12 11.61 11.60 -5.10
C ALA A 12 11.48 10.24 -5.79
N LEU A 13 12.30 9.25 -5.38
CA LEU A 13 12.25 7.89 -5.91
C LEU A 13 10.95 7.17 -5.55
N ASN A 14 10.46 7.32 -4.31
CA ASN A 14 9.15 6.79 -3.93
C ASN A 14 8.04 7.37 -4.80
N ASN A 15 8.01 8.70 -4.95
CA ASN A 15 6.96 9.36 -5.71
C ASN A 15 7.05 9.04 -7.20
N LEU A 16 8.25 8.83 -7.73
CA LEU A 16 8.46 8.33 -9.09
C LEU A 16 7.90 6.92 -9.25
N ALA A 17 8.20 6.01 -8.32
CA ALA A 17 7.65 4.65 -8.33
C ALA A 17 6.11 4.64 -8.29
N VAL A 18 5.50 5.50 -7.46
CA VAL A 18 4.05 5.68 -7.41
C VAL A 18 3.50 6.21 -8.74
N ALA A 19 4.22 7.14 -9.39
CA ALA A 19 3.82 7.64 -10.70
C ALA A 19 3.89 6.53 -11.78
N CYS A 20 4.96 5.73 -11.80
CA CYS A 20 5.09 4.56 -12.68
C CYS A 20 3.93 3.58 -12.47
N TRP A 21 3.62 3.28 -11.20
CA TRP A 21 2.50 2.42 -10.82
C TRP A 21 1.16 2.94 -11.34
N TRP A 22 0.85 4.21 -11.07
CA TRP A 22 -0.43 4.81 -11.45
C TRP A 22 -0.53 5.14 -12.94
N HIS A 23 0.55 5.19 -13.72
CA HIS A 23 0.42 5.31 -15.17
C HIS A 23 -0.21 4.07 -15.80
N LYS A 24 0.17 2.87 -15.34
CA LYS A 24 -0.44 1.62 -15.82
C LYS A 24 -1.79 1.35 -15.14
N HIS A 25 -1.94 1.75 -13.88
CA HIS A 25 -3.16 1.59 -13.09
C HIS A 25 -3.68 2.94 -12.58
N PRO A 26 -4.16 3.85 -13.47
CA PRO A 26 -4.53 5.23 -13.12
C PRO A 26 -5.77 5.30 -12.23
N ASN A 27 -6.62 4.30 -12.41
CA ASN A 27 -7.75 4.01 -11.56
C ASN A 27 -7.30 2.89 -10.63
N PHE A 28 -6.46 3.21 -9.66
CA PHE A 28 -6.43 2.46 -8.42
C PHE A 28 -7.83 2.57 -7.80
N ARG A 29 -8.77 1.83 -8.40
CA ARG A 29 -10.15 1.65 -7.98
C ARG A 29 -10.01 0.72 -6.80
N ASP A 30 -9.91 1.32 -5.61
CA ASP A 30 -10.29 0.64 -4.37
C ASP A 30 -11.56 -0.14 -4.68
N LEU A 31 -11.56 -1.48 -4.57
CA LEU A 31 -12.65 -2.49 -4.49
C LEU A 31 -14.14 -2.13 -4.84
N GLU A 32 -14.42 -1.00 -5.47
CA GLU A 32 -15.71 -0.32 -5.64
C GLU A 32 -16.42 -0.85 -6.89
N ASP A 33 -15.70 -1.40 -7.86
CA ASP A 33 -16.29 -1.83 -9.13
C ASP A 33 -16.47 -3.35 -9.28
N ALA A 34 -16.02 -4.16 -8.32
CA ALA A 34 -16.10 -5.61 -8.45
C ALA A 34 -17.48 -6.19 -8.06
N GLU A 35 -18.27 -5.50 -7.22
CA GLU A 35 -19.53 -6.05 -6.69
C GLU A 35 -20.81 -5.43 -7.27
N GLU A 36 -20.73 -4.46 -8.19
CA GLU A 36 -21.90 -4.02 -9.01
C GLU A 36 -22.12 -4.88 -10.28
N SER A 37 -21.42 -6.01 -10.43
CA SER A 37 -21.46 -6.86 -11.62
C SER A 37 -22.47 -8.02 -11.57
N ASP A 38 -23.16 -8.25 -10.45
CA ASP A 38 -24.11 -9.39 -10.32
C ASP A 38 -25.57 -8.98 -10.59
N GLY A 39 -25.77 -8.11 -11.58
CA GLY A 39 -27.08 -7.67 -12.03
C GLY A 39 -27.13 -7.49 -13.55
N GLU A 40 -27.55 -8.56 -14.23
CA GLU A 40 -28.14 -8.55 -15.58
C GLU A 40 -27.22 -8.35 -16.80
N GLN A 41 -27.06 -9.45 -17.54
CA GLN A 41 -26.99 -9.58 -19.00
C GLN A 41 -26.17 -8.52 -19.78
N GLY A 42 -24.94 -8.94 -20.11
CA GLY A 42 -24.44 -8.94 -21.49
C GLY A 42 -24.49 -7.62 -22.24
N ASP A 43 -23.49 -6.77 -22.02
CA ASP A 43 -23.09 -5.82 -23.05
C ASP A 43 -21.56 -5.61 -22.98
N GLU A 44 -20.85 -6.10 -23.99
CA GLU A 44 -19.39 -5.99 -24.18
C GLU A 44 -18.91 -4.53 -24.36
N THR A 45 -19.79 -3.56 -24.14
CA THR A 45 -19.59 -2.13 -24.36
C THR A 45 -19.01 -1.36 -23.17
N LYS A 46 -19.00 -1.90 -21.93
CA LYS A 46 -18.42 -1.19 -20.77
C LYS A 46 -16.88 -1.22 -20.71
N TYR A 47 -16.23 -2.23 -21.30
CA TYR A 47 -14.77 -2.24 -21.47
C TYR A 47 -14.28 -1.32 -22.61
N HIS A 48 -15.19 -0.77 -23.43
CA HIS A 48 -14.84 0.07 -24.57
C HIS A 48 -14.80 1.59 -24.26
N ASN A 49 -15.34 2.04 -23.13
CA ASN A 49 -15.38 3.47 -22.80
C ASN A 49 -14.15 4.00 -22.02
N SER A 50 -13.23 3.14 -21.55
CA SER A 50 -11.93 3.59 -21.01
C SER A 50 -10.88 3.83 -22.10
N GLN A 51 -11.16 3.48 -23.35
CA GLN A 51 -10.33 3.78 -24.52
C GLN A 51 -10.73 5.07 -25.25
N LEU A 52 -11.61 5.90 -24.66
CA LEU A 52 -11.98 7.19 -25.23
C LEU A 52 -10.87 8.23 -25.03
N LYS A 53 -9.96 8.25 -26.02
CA LYS A 53 -9.10 9.37 -26.43
C LYS A 53 -8.08 9.84 -25.38
N LEU A 54 -7.12 8.96 -25.08
CA LEU A 54 -5.73 9.42 -25.05
C LEU A 54 -5.42 9.94 -26.45
N LYS A 55 -5.49 11.26 -26.64
CA LYS A 55 -4.75 11.93 -27.72
C LYS A 55 -3.36 11.31 -27.74
N GLU A 56 -2.91 10.88 -28.92
CA GLU A 56 -1.58 10.32 -29.19
C GLU A 56 -0.56 10.84 -28.18
N SER A 57 -0.35 10.03 -27.16
CA SER A 57 0.66 10.26 -26.16
C SER A 57 1.96 9.84 -26.83
N ASP A 58 2.95 10.72 -26.91
CA ASP A 58 4.32 10.40 -27.36
C ASP A 58 4.96 9.29 -26.50
N TYR A 59 4.31 8.93 -25.38
CA TYR A 59 4.69 7.87 -24.47
C TYR A 59 4.03 6.54 -24.87
N SER A 60 4.84 5.59 -25.32
CA SER A 60 4.40 4.30 -25.87
C SER A 60 3.98 3.31 -24.78
N SER A 61 3.19 2.31 -25.15
CA SER A 61 2.82 1.20 -24.25
C SER A 61 4.04 0.43 -23.73
N GLU A 62 5.10 0.33 -24.54
CA GLU A 62 6.37 -0.31 -24.14
C GLU A 62 7.08 0.51 -23.05
N GLN A 63 7.01 1.84 -23.13
CA GLN A 63 7.56 2.71 -22.09
C GLN A 63 6.77 2.61 -20.78
N VAL A 64 5.43 2.54 -20.86
CA VAL A 64 4.57 2.28 -19.69
C VAL A 64 4.95 0.98 -19.00
N GLU A 65 5.16 -0.09 -19.78
CA GLU A 65 5.50 -1.41 -19.25
C GLU A 65 6.89 -1.40 -18.58
N ALA A 66 7.87 -0.81 -19.27
CA ALA A 66 9.22 -0.68 -18.73
C ALA A 66 9.25 0.14 -17.43
N ASP A 67 8.50 1.24 -17.35
CA ASP A 67 8.42 2.04 -16.13
C ASP A 67 7.70 1.28 -15.01
N PHE A 68 6.67 0.50 -15.35
CA PHE A 68 5.95 -0.33 -14.40
C PHE A 68 6.86 -1.40 -13.77
N ASP A 69 7.69 -2.08 -14.57
CA ASP A 69 8.66 -3.08 -14.09
C ASP A 69 9.70 -2.48 -13.13
N ASN A 70 9.96 -1.18 -13.25
CA ASN A 70 10.88 -0.45 -12.37
C ASN A 70 10.28 -0.07 -11.00
N THR A 71 8.98 -0.30 -10.77
CA THR A 71 8.28 0.17 -9.56
C THR A 71 8.90 -0.35 -8.26
N ILE A 72 9.11 -1.68 -8.16
CA ILE A 72 9.70 -2.30 -6.95
C ILE A 72 11.16 -1.89 -6.76
N PRO A 73 12.04 -1.95 -7.78
CA PRO A 73 13.41 -1.43 -7.68
C PRO A 73 13.47 0.01 -7.17
N LEU A 74 12.59 0.89 -7.66
CA LEU A 74 12.52 2.28 -7.23
C LEU A 74 12.10 2.42 -5.76
N PHE A 75 11.09 1.68 -5.29
CA PHE A 75 10.72 1.67 -3.87
C PHE A 75 11.85 1.18 -2.97
N LYS A 76 12.55 0.11 -3.35
CA LYS A 76 13.71 -0.40 -2.58
C LYS A 76 14.84 0.61 -2.54
N LYS A 77 15.11 1.28 -3.66
CA LYS A 77 16.10 2.36 -3.73
C LYS A 77 15.69 3.56 -2.88
N ALA A 78 14.40 3.88 -2.82
CA ALA A 78 13.88 4.90 -1.91
C ALA A 78 14.17 4.53 -0.45
N LEU A 79 13.86 3.29 -0.03
CA LEU A 79 14.20 2.79 1.30
C LEU A 79 15.69 2.91 1.61
N TRP A 80 16.55 2.57 0.64
CA TRP A 80 18.00 2.63 0.80
C TRP A 80 18.49 4.07 1.09
N TYR A 81 17.97 5.06 0.36
CA TYR A 81 18.33 6.46 0.57
C TYR A 81 17.75 7.02 1.87
N ILE A 82 16.48 6.72 2.18
CA ILE A 82 15.81 7.18 3.40
C ILE A 82 16.49 6.61 4.65
N GLN A 83 16.85 5.33 4.61
CA GLN A 83 17.59 4.66 5.68
C GLN A 83 19.05 5.13 5.79
N ASN A 84 19.56 5.77 4.73
CA ASN A 84 20.94 6.21 4.59
C ASN A 84 21.94 5.05 4.82
N VAL A 85 21.75 3.97 4.06
CA VAL A 85 22.48 2.70 4.24
C VAL A 85 24.00 2.88 4.24
N ASN A 86 24.54 3.82 3.46
CA ASN A 86 25.98 4.10 3.39
C ASN A 86 26.60 4.63 4.69
N GLU A 87 25.82 5.30 5.52
CA GLU A 87 26.28 5.90 6.78
C GLU A 87 26.12 4.98 8.00
N ILE A 88 25.66 3.74 7.80
CA ILE A 88 25.55 2.76 8.87
C ILE A 88 26.96 2.30 9.29
N GLU A 89 27.30 2.55 10.56
CA GLU A 89 28.61 2.19 11.16
C GLU A 89 28.80 0.66 11.23
N ASP A 90 27.74 -0.06 11.59
CA ASP A 90 27.73 -1.52 11.70
C ASP A 90 27.75 -2.15 10.30
N LYS A 91 28.92 -2.70 9.92
CA LYS A 91 29.16 -3.24 8.58
C LYS A 91 28.34 -4.48 8.26
N GLU A 92 28.02 -5.31 9.24
CA GLU A 92 27.15 -6.47 9.03
C GLU A 92 25.71 -6.01 8.76
N LYS A 93 25.19 -5.06 9.54
CA LYS A 93 23.85 -4.48 9.26
C LYS A 93 23.79 -3.75 7.93
N GLN A 94 24.85 -3.03 7.58
CA GLN A 94 24.96 -2.36 6.28
C GLN A 94 24.89 -3.39 5.13
N LYS A 95 25.64 -4.49 5.24
CA LYS A 95 25.61 -5.58 4.26
C LYS A 95 24.22 -6.22 4.17
N ASP A 96 23.62 -6.52 5.31
CA ASP A 96 22.29 -7.12 5.40
C ASP A 96 21.19 -6.22 4.80
N LEU A 97 21.28 -4.90 5.00
CA LEU A 97 20.39 -3.95 4.34
C LEU A 97 20.59 -3.89 2.83
N ASN A 98 21.84 -3.97 2.35
CA ASN A 98 22.09 -4.03 0.91
C ASN A 98 21.51 -5.30 0.29
N ILE A 99 21.57 -6.45 0.98
CA ILE A 99 20.94 -7.70 0.53
C ILE A 99 19.42 -7.58 0.54
N LEU A 100 18.83 -7.05 1.63
CA LEU A 100 17.38 -6.87 1.74
C LEU A 100 16.82 -5.95 0.64
N LEU A 101 17.54 -4.88 0.33
CA LEU A 101 17.15 -3.83 -0.61
C LEU A 101 17.75 -4.01 -2.00
N ASP A 102 18.19 -5.22 -2.32
CA ASP A 102 18.65 -5.60 -3.66
C ASP A 102 17.59 -5.26 -4.71
N GLN A 103 18.01 -4.62 -5.80
CA GLN A 103 17.14 -4.12 -6.87
C GLN A 103 16.85 -5.17 -7.93
N ASP A 104 17.68 -6.22 -8.01
CA ASP A 104 17.57 -7.25 -9.04
C ASP A 104 16.50 -8.30 -8.70
N ASN A 105 16.23 -8.50 -7.41
CA ASN A 105 15.22 -9.44 -6.93
C ASN A 105 14.11 -8.75 -6.14
N ILE A 106 12.87 -9.26 -6.19
CA ILE A 106 11.73 -8.72 -5.41
C ILE A 106 11.90 -9.02 -3.93
N ILE A 107 12.29 -10.25 -3.58
CA ILE A 107 12.74 -10.65 -2.25
C ILE A 107 14.17 -11.19 -2.34
N PRO A 108 14.99 -11.08 -1.28
CA PRO A 108 16.32 -11.66 -1.27
C PRO A 108 16.29 -13.19 -1.39
N GLU A 109 17.27 -13.81 -2.04
CA GLU A 109 17.40 -15.27 -2.05
C GLU A 109 17.48 -15.84 -0.62
N GLU A 110 18.19 -15.13 0.25
CA GLU A 110 18.37 -15.43 1.68
C GLU A 110 17.20 -14.90 2.56
N HIS A 111 15.99 -14.72 2.02
CA HIS A 111 14.86 -14.05 2.70
C HIS A 111 14.53 -14.59 4.09
N GLN A 112 14.79 -15.87 4.38
CA GLN A 112 14.59 -16.48 5.70
C GLN A 112 15.38 -15.78 6.80
N LYS A 113 16.59 -15.29 6.50
CA LYS A 113 17.41 -14.50 7.43
C LYS A 113 16.74 -13.18 7.84
N PHE A 114 15.84 -12.68 7.00
CA PHE A 114 15.13 -11.43 7.21
C PHE A 114 13.70 -11.65 7.75
N ASP A 115 13.35 -12.87 8.16
CA ASP A 115 12.04 -13.12 8.77
C ASP A 115 11.93 -12.29 10.06
N PRO A 116 10.99 -11.34 10.11
CA PRO A 116 10.87 -10.40 11.21
C PRO A 116 10.21 -11.03 12.47
N THR A 117 9.76 -12.29 12.39
CA THR A 117 9.30 -13.06 13.54
C THR A 117 10.46 -13.63 14.35
N GLU A 118 11.57 -13.96 13.69
CA GLU A 118 12.76 -14.55 14.29
C GLU A 118 13.88 -13.52 14.47
N ASN A 119 13.91 -12.48 13.64
CA ASN A 119 14.98 -11.51 13.57
C ASN A 119 14.51 -10.08 13.80
N GLN A 120 15.45 -9.20 14.17
CA GLN A 120 15.17 -7.78 14.36
C GLN A 120 15.00 -7.08 13.00
N ILE A 121 14.00 -6.19 12.91
CA ILE A 121 13.83 -5.32 11.74
C ILE A 121 15.07 -4.44 11.52
N LEU A 122 15.57 -4.41 10.28
CA LEU A 122 16.77 -3.65 9.92
C LEU A 122 16.49 -2.17 9.64
N LEU A 123 15.33 -1.85 9.06
CA LEU A 123 14.91 -0.48 8.81
C LEU A 123 14.55 0.22 10.14
N LYS A 124 15.23 1.30 10.47
CA LYS A 124 15.05 2.06 11.71
C LYS A 124 14.49 3.47 11.49
N ASN A 125 14.51 3.98 10.26
CA ASN A 125 13.95 5.28 9.96
C ASN A 125 12.43 5.19 9.74
N LYS A 126 11.63 5.90 10.54
CA LYS A 126 10.16 5.97 10.38
C LYS A 126 9.71 6.40 8.98
N GLN A 127 10.51 7.24 8.32
CA GLN A 127 10.23 7.71 6.96
C GLN A 127 10.26 6.59 5.90
N CYS A 128 10.76 5.41 6.24
CA CYS A 128 10.69 4.22 5.39
C CYS A 128 9.28 3.60 5.34
N GLY A 129 8.35 4.02 6.21
CA GLY A 129 7.02 3.43 6.29
C GLY A 129 6.22 3.51 4.99
N ILE A 130 6.20 4.67 4.32
CA ILE A 130 5.44 4.87 3.08
C ILE A 130 5.96 3.98 1.94
N PRO A 131 7.26 4.00 1.57
CA PRO A 131 7.75 3.09 0.52
C PRO A 131 7.55 1.61 0.86
N LEU A 132 7.65 1.24 2.15
CA LEU A 132 7.45 -0.14 2.59
C LEU A 132 5.99 -0.59 2.44
N LEU A 133 5.05 0.29 2.79
CA LEU A 133 3.62 0.10 2.51
C LEU A 133 3.38 -0.05 1.01
N ASN A 134 3.97 0.83 0.20
CA ASN A 134 3.77 0.82 -1.25
C ASN A 134 4.26 -0.46 -1.92
N ILE A 135 5.40 -1.02 -1.49
CA ILE A 135 5.88 -2.33 -1.98
C ILE A 135 4.82 -3.41 -1.75
N GLN A 136 4.29 -3.48 -0.53
CA GLN A 136 3.29 -4.48 -0.17
C GLN A 136 2.01 -4.31 -0.98
N GLU A 137 1.49 -3.09 -1.08
CA GLU A 137 0.25 -2.81 -1.81
C GLU A 137 0.40 -3.04 -3.31
N PHE A 138 1.53 -2.64 -3.90
CA PHE A 138 1.85 -2.88 -5.30
C PHE A 138 1.79 -4.38 -5.62
N LEU A 139 2.53 -5.19 -4.86
CA LEU A 139 2.59 -6.64 -5.07
C LEU A 139 1.21 -7.27 -4.85
N PHE A 140 0.50 -6.87 -3.80
CA PHE A 140 -0.79 -7.46 -3.45
C PHE A 140 -1.88 -7.16 -4.48
N HIS A 141 -1.98 -5.92 -4.96
CA HIS A 141 -3.06 -5.49 -5.85
C HIS A 141 -2.74 -5.66 -7.34
N THR A 142 -1.47 -5.64 -7.70
CA THR A 142 -1.05 -5.57 -9.11
C THR A 142 -0.31 -6.82 -9.59
N CYS A 143 0.20 -7.63 -8.67
CA CYS A 143 0.97 -8.83 -9.00
C CYS A 143 0.45 -10.06 -8.21
N PRO A 144 -0.80 -10.50 -8.46
CA PRO A 144 -1.41 -11.60 -7.69
C PRO A 144 -0.62 -12.91 -7.75
N ASP A 145 0.13 -13.14 -8.83
CA ASP A 145 0.99 -14.31 -9.01
C ASP A 145 2.22 -14.30 -8.07
N LEU A 146 2.59 -13.11 -7.54
CA LEU A 146 3.72 -12.91 -6.62
C LEU A 146 3.28 -12.93 -5.16
N LYS A 147 2.35 -13.82 -4.83
CA LYS A 147 1.74 -13.91 -3.50
C LYS A 147 2.76 -14.15 -2.38
N THR A 148 3.78 -14.96 -2.62
CA THR A 148 4.83 -15.27 -1.63
C THR A 148 5.66 -14.02 -1.33
N ASP A 149 6.04 -13.27 -2.36
CA ASP A 149 6.77 -12.01 -2.24
C ASP A 149 5.95 -10.94 -1.52
N ALA A 150 4.67 -10.81 -1.88
CA ALA A 150 3.73 -9.93 -1.21
C ALA A 150 3.62 -10.25 0.30
N MET A 151 3.57 -11.54 0.65
CA MET A 151 3.51 -11.99 2.04
C MET A 151 4.79 -11.70 2.81
N PHE A 152 5.96 -11.84 2.19
CA PHE A 152 7.23 -11.46 2.80
C PHE A 152 7.24 -9.97 3.18
N TRP A 153 6.95 -9.10 2.20
CA TRP A 153 6.92 -7.64 2.43
C TRP A 153 5.81 -7.22 3.37
N PHE A 154 4.67 -7.92 3.36
CA PHE A 154 3.60 -7.70 4.32
C PHE A 154 4.04 -7.99 5.75
N LYS A 155 4.65 -9.16 6.01
CA LYS A 155 5.17 -9.50 7.35
C LYS A 155 6.24 -8.51 7.80
N TYR A 156 7.17 -8.16 6.91
CA TYR A 156 8.23 -7.21 7.18
C TYR A 156 7.67 -5.83 7.53
N GLY A 157 6.73 -5.34 6.72
CA GLY A 157 6.02 -4.08 6.94
C GLY A 157 5.25 -4.06 8.25
N LEU A 158 4.44 -5.09 8.52
CA LEU A 158 3.67 -5.18 9.77
C LEU A 158 4.60 -5.06 10.98
N LYS A 159 5.71 -5.81 10.99
CA LYS A 159 6.65 -5.77 12.10
C LYS A 159 7.41 -4.46 12.20
N PHE A 160 7.72 -3.82 11.07
CA PHE A 160 8.27 -2.46 11.05
C PHE A 160 7.31 -1.48 11.72
N PHE A 161 6.03 -1.46 11.36
CA PHE A 161 5.06 -0.55 11.97
C PHE A 161 4.83 -0.89 13.45
N GLU A 162 4.82 -2.17 13.86
CA GLU A 162 4.76 -2.54 15.28
C GLU A 162 5.92 -1.96 16.12
N GLN A 163 7.15 -1.96 15.58
CA GLN A 163 8.35 -1.62 16.36
C GLN A 163 8.80 -0.17 16.18
N ILE A 164 8.63 0.40 14.99
CA ILE A 164 9.26 1.65 14.57
C ILE A 164 8.22 2.76 14.47
N ASP A 165 7.05 2.49 13.90
CA ASP A 165 6.01 3.52 13.70
C ASP A 165 4.57 3.05 14.02
N PRO A 166 4.27 2.71 15.28
CA PRO A 166 2.98 2.08 15.64
C PRO A 166 1.76 2.98 15.45
N VAL A 167 1.97 4.29 15.25
CA VAL A 167 0.88 5.26 15.02
C VAL A 167 0.26 5.08 13.64
N ASN A 168 1.02 4.60 12.64
CA ASN A 168 0.59 4.47 11.25
C ASN A 168 0.41 3.00 10.83
N ILE A 169 0.09 2.11 11.79
CA ILE A 169 -0.08 0.67 11.55
C ILE A 169 -1.45 0.31 10.95
N ASP A 170 -2.41 1.23 11.01
CA ASP A 170 -3.81 1.04 10.61
C ASP A 170 -3.97 0.41 9.22
N ARG A 171 -3.22 0.88 8.21
CA ARG A 171 -3.28 0.32 6.86
C ARG A 171 -2.90 -1.16 6.80
N PHE A 172 -1.87 -1.58 7.55
CA PHE A 172 -1.47 -2.99 7.63
C PHE A 172 -2.50 -3.85 8.37
N LEU A 173 -3.20 -3.29 9.36
CA LEU A 173 -4.28 -3.99 10.06
C LEU A 173 -5.51 -4.18 9.16
N ILE A 174 -5.84 -3.19 8.32
CA ILE A 174 -6.89 -3.30 7.31
C ILE A 174 -6.54 -4.42 6.33
N THR A 175 -5.32 -4.41 5.77
CA THR A 175 -4.85 -5.45 4.85
C THR A 175 -4.85 -6.84 5.51
N LEU A 176 -4.47 -6.95 6.79
CA LEU A 176 -4.56 -8.20 7.54
C LEU A 176 -6.01 -8.68 7.67
N GLY A 177 -6.94 -7.75 7.93
CA GLY A 177 -8.37 -8.03 7.98
C GLY A 177 -8.89 -8.58 6.66
N VAL A 178 -8.47 -7.99 5.53
CA VAL A 178 -8.78 -8.48 4.18
C VAL A 178 -8.25 -9.90 3.97
N PHE A 179 -7.01 -10.18 4.37
CA PHE A 179 -6.47 -11.55 4.30
C PHE A 179 -7.32 -12.53 5.10
N CYS A 180 -7.59 -12.25 6.38
CA CYS A 180 -8.45 -13.09 7.20
C CYS A 180 -9.83 -13.33 6.54
N ASN A 181 -10.43 -12.28 5.97
CA ASN A 181 -11.71 -12.40 5.28
C ASN A 181 -11.63 -13.33 4.06
N ASN A 182 -10.61 -13.17 3.23
CA ASN A 182 -10.41 -13.99 2.03
C ASN A 182 -10.11 -15.47 2.33
N TYR A 183 -9.61 -15.78 3.53
CA TYR A 183 -9.40 -17.16 4.01
C TYR A 183 -10.55 -17.68 4.90
N ASN A 184 -11.73 -17.04 4.85
CA ASN A 184 -12.91 -17.41 5.64
C ASN A 184 -12.73 -17.33 7.17
N GLU A 185 -11.73 -16.60 7.65
CA GLU A 185 -11.53 -16.28 9.07
C GLU A 185 -12.32 -15.01 9.47
N HIS A 186 -13.61 -14.96 9.13
CA HIS A 186 -14.43 -13.74 9.26
C HIS A 186 -14.45 -13.15 10.68
N GLY A 187 -14.42 -13.99 11.71
CA GLY A 187 -14.37 -13.51 13.10
C GLY A 187 -13.07 -12.77 13.44
N ARG A 188 -11.93 -13.19 12.87
CA ARG A 188 -10.64 -12.49 13.04
C ARG A 188 -10.59 -11.23 12.19
N ALA A 189 -11.11 -11.28 10.97
CA ALA A 189 -11.24 -10.10 10.10
C ALA A 189 -12.05 -8.99 10.80
N GLU A 190 -13.21 -9.34 11.36
CA GLU A 190 -14.05 -8.41 12.09
C GLU A 190 -13.33 -7.76 13.29
N GLN A 191 -12.62 -8.56 14.09
CA GLN A 191 -11.85 -8.05 15.22
C GLN A 191 -10.77 -7.07 14.77
N LEU A 192 -10.11 -7.33 13.63
CA LEU A 192 -9.11 -6.45 13.05
C LEU A 192 -9.72 -5.13 12.56
N PHE A 193 -10.84 -5.17 11.86
CA PHE A 193 -11.51 -3.95 11.39
C PHE A 193 -11.99 -3.08 12.57
N LYS A 194 -12.62 -3.69 13.57
CA LYS A 194 -13.03 -2.98 14.80
C LYS A 194 -11.84 -2.34 15.51
N LYS A 195 -10.78 -3.11 15.74
CA LYS A 195 -9.54 -2.60 16.36
C LYS A 195 -8.91 -1.48 15.54
N THR A 196 -8.94 -1.57 14.21
CA THR A 196 -8.41 -0.52 13.34
C THR A 196 -9.23 0.77 13.48
N LEU A 197 -10.56 0.68 13.46
CA LEU A 197 -11.44 1.84 13.68
C LEU A 197 -11.25 2.46 15.06
N GLU A 198 -11.00 1.66 16.10
CA GLU A 198 -10.65 2.14 17.44
C GLU A 198 -9.30 2.89 17.45
N ILE A 199 -8.28 2.36 16.76
CA ILE A 199 -6.95 3.01 16.65
C ILE A 199 -7.04 4.33 15.90
N ILE A 200 -7.79 4.39 14.81
CA ILE A 200 -7.99 5.61 14.02
C ILE A 200 -8.80 6.65 14.81
N GLY A 201 -9.80 6.20 15.56
CA GLY A 201 -10.64 7.05 16.41
C GLY A 201 -11.37 8.15 15.63
N ASP A 202 -11.32 9.37 16.15
CA ASP A 202 -11.98 10.54 15.58
C ASP A 202 -11.20 11.19 14.42
N ASN A 203 -10.03 10.64 14.07
CA ASN A 203 -9.25 11.17 12.95
C ASN A 203 -9.86 10.73 11.61
N ASP A 204 -10.49 11.68 10.93
CA ASP A 204 -11.11 11.47 9.64
C ASP A 204 -10.06 11.46 8.53
N ASN A 205 -9.79 10.27 8.00
CA ASN A 205 -8.78 10.03 6.97
C ASN A 205 -9.23 8.90 6.01
N TYR A 206 -8.46 8.68 4.94
CA TYR A 206 -8.83 7.69 3.94
C TYR A 206 -8.77 6.24 4.44
N ASN A 207 -7.91 5.93 5.41
CA ASN A 207 -7.85 4.59 5.99
C ASN A 207 -9.13 4.27 6.76
N LYS A 208 -9.76 5.27 7.38
CA LYS A 208 -11.08 5.15 8.00
C LYS A 208 -12.15 4.84 6.96
N VAL A 209 -12.17 5.58 5.85
CA VAL A 209 -13.08 5.33 4.71
C VAL A 209 -12.92 3.89 4.23
N LEU A 210 -11.69 3.48 3.90
CA LEU A 210 -11.40 2.15 3.41
C LEU A 210 -11.82 1.06 4.40
N CYS A 211 -11.49 1.22 5.68
CA CYS A 211 -11.84 0.25 6.72
C CYS A 211 -13.36 0.11 6.87
N LEU A 212 -14.11 1.21 6.83
CA LEU A 212 -15.57 1.19 6.89
C LEU A 212 -16.19 0.52 5.66
N GLN A 213 -15.69 0.81 4.45
CA GLN A 213 -16.17 0.17 3.21
C GLN A 213 -15.94 -1.34 3.24
N ILE A 214 -14.70 -1.78 3.49
CA ILE A 214 -14.35 -3.21 3.49
C ILE A 214 -15.13 -3.96 4.59
N TYR A 215 -15.21 -3.38 5.78
CA TYR A 215 -15.94 -4.00 6.88
C TYR A 215 -17.44 -4.07 6.58
N GLY A 216 -18.02 -2.99 6.05
CA GLY A 216 -19.41 -2.93 5.63
C GLY A 216 -19.73 -3.99 4.57
N ASN A 217 -18.93 -4.09 3.52
CA ASN A 217 -19.08 -5.10 2.46
C ASN A 217 -18.99 -6.53 3.01
N MET A 218 -18.11 -6.78 3.98
CA MET A 218 -18.05 -8.08 4.66
C MET A 218 -19.36 -8.38 5.41
N LEU A 219 -19.96 -7.39 6.08
CA LEU A 219 -21.23 -7.57 6.81
C LEU A 219 -22.43 -7.75 5.89
N LEU A 220 -22.44 -7.10 4.72
CA LEU A 220 -23.51 -7.28 3.72
C LEU A 220 -23.67 -8.74 3.27
N LYS A 221 -22.59 -9.52 3.30
CA LYS A 221 -22.61 -10.95 2.97
C LYS A 221 -23.36 -11.79 4.02
N ASN A 222 -23.72 -11.22 5.16
CA ASN A 222 -24.51 -11.84 6.22
C ASN A 222 -25.88 -11.15 6.34
N LEU A 223 -26.95 -11.83 5.91
CA LEU A 223 -28.33 -11.31 5.93
C LEU A 223 -28.78 -10.79 7.31
N ALA A 224 -28.29 -11.38 8.40
CA ALA A 224 -28.65 -10.93 9.75
C ALA A 224 -28.02 -9.58 10.13
N ARG A 225 -26.99 -9.14 9.39
CA ARG A 225 -26.19 -7.94 9.66
C ARG A 225 -26.12 -6.98 8.47
N GLU A 226 -26.95 -7.21 7.46
CA GLU A 226 -26.99 -6.37 6.25
C GLU A 226 -27.20 -4.89 6.60
N HIS A 227 -28.12 -4.59 7.51
CA HIS A 227 -28.39 -3.21 7.93
C HIS A 227 -27.18 -2.53 8.58
N GLU A 228 -26.41 -3.26 9.39
CA GLU A 228 -25.16 -2.75 9.97
C GLU A 228 -24.12 -2.48 8.87
N GLY A 229 -24.00 -3.38 7.89
CA GLY A 229 -23.13 -3.20 6.73
C GLY A 229 -23.48 -1.94 5.92
N GLN A 230 -24.77 -1.74 5.64
CA GLN A 230 -25.27 -0.55 4.94
C GLN A 230 -24.94 0.75 5.70
N GLN A 231 -25.08 0.77 7.02
CA GLN A 231 -24.73 1.93 7.84
C GLN A 231 -23.23 2.28 7.75
N LEU A 232 -22.35 1.26 7.78
CA LEU A 232 -20.91 1.48 7.65
C LEU A 232 -20.54 2.06 6.28
N ILE A 233 -21.11 1.52 5.21
CA ILE A 233 -20.87 1.99 3.84
C ILE A 233 -21.39 3.42 3.66
N ALA A 234 -22.60 3.71 4.15
CA ALA A 234 -23.16 5.06 4.11
C ALA A 234 -22.26 6.07 4.83
N LYS A 235 -21.73 5.71 6.00
CA LYS A 235 -20.77 6.54 6.75
C LYS A 235 -19.45 6.73 5.98
N ALA A 236 -18.96 5.68 5.32
CA ALA A 236 -17.74 5.79 4.53
C ALA A 236 -17.91 6.76 3.34
N HIS A 237 -19.07 6.72 2.68
CA HIS A 237 -19.41 7.62 1.60
C HIS A 237 -19.62 9.06 2.07
N GLU A 238 -20.28 9.27 3.21
CA GLU A 238 -20.38 10.61 3.82
C GLU A 238 -18.99 11.18 4.13
N LEU A 239 -18.11 10.38 4.70
CA LEU A 239 -16.75 10.77 5.03
C LEU A 239 -15.91 11.07 3.77
N SER A 240 -16.01 10.25 2.73
CA SER A 240 -15.24 10.45 1.50
C SER A 240 -15.62 11.74 0.77
N GLN A 241 -16.88 12.19 0.86
CA GLN A 241 -17.32 13.47 0.31
C GLN A 241 -16.72 14.70 1.03
N GLN A 242 -16.31 14.54 2.28
CA GLN A 242 -15.70 15.60 3.07
C GLN A 242 -14.18 15.70 2.85
N LEU A 243 -13.57 14.60 2.38
CA LEU A 243 -12.14 14.55 2.10
C LEU A 243 -11.83 15.08 0.69
N PRO A 244 -10.65 15.69 0.47
CA PRO A 244 -10.22 16.06 -0.88
C PRO A 244 -10.17 14.85 -1.81
N PHE A 245 -10.53 15.03 -3.09
CA PHE A 245 -10.55 13.92 -4.07
C PHE A 245 -9.20 13.20 -4.25
N TRP A 246 -8.09 13.86 -3.92
CA TRP A 246 -6.73 13.31 -4.00
C TRP A 246 -6.25 12.68 -2.68
N PHE A 247 -7.08 12.69 -1.63
CA PHE A 247 -6.67 12.28 -0.29
C PHE A 247 -6.34 10.79 -0.20
N ASN A 248 -6.93 9.94 -1.04
CA ASN A 248 -6.54 8.54 -1.14
C ASN A 248 -5.09 8.35 -1.63
N LYS A 249 -4.68 9.18 -2.59
CA LYS A 249 -3.34 9.18 -3.19
C LYS A 249 -2.27 9.71 -2.23
N ILE A 250 -2.63 10.51 -1.23
CA ILE A 250 -1.65 11.11 -0.32
C ILE A 250 -0.94 10.05 0.55
N ASN A 251 -1.59 8.92 0.80
CA ASN A 251 -1.05 7.84 1.63
C ASN A 251 0.18 7.16 1.01
N HIS A 252 0.33 7.25 -0.32
CA HIS A 252 1.42 6.61 -1.06
C HIS A 252 2.59 7.54 -1.35
N ILE A 253 2.41 8.85 -1.25
CA ILE A 253 3.44 9.83 -1.61
C ILE A 253 4.18 10.37 -0.38
N CYS A 254 5.48 10.55 -0.52
CA CYS A 254 6.30 11.23 0.46
C CYS A 254 6.30 12.74 0.17
N ILE A 255 5.78 13.55 1.09
CA ILE A 255 5.79 15.02 0.97
C ILE A 255 6.94 15.58 1.80
N PRO A 256 7.94 16.24 1.18
CA PRO A 256 8.99 16.92 1.92
C PRO A 256 8.40 18.00 2.83
N LYS A 257 8.84 18.04 4.09
CA LYS A 257 8.59 19.21 4.95
C LYS A 257 9.54 20.32 4.52
N ILE A 258 9.03 21.25 3.71
CA ILE A 258 9.78 22.45 3.34
C ILE A 258 9.48 23.50 4.41
N GLU A 259 10.44 23.73 5.31
CA GLU A 259 10.42 24.93 6.16
C GLU A 259 10.83 26.11 5.28
N LEU A 260 9.86 26.94 4.90
CA LEU A 260 10.13 28.22 4.26
C LEU A 260 10.65 29.16 5.35
N GLN A 261 11.96 29.40 5.36
CA GLN A 261 12.61 30.40 6.21
C GLN A 261 12.43 31.81 5.63
#